data_AF-A0A812ULD8-F1
#
_entry.id   AF-A0A812ULD8-F1
#
_cell.length_a   1.000
_cell.length_b   1.000
_cell.length_c   1.000
_cell.angle_alpha   90.00
_cell.angle_beta   90.00
_cell.angle_gamma   90.00
#
_symmetry.space_group_name_H-M   'P 1'
#
loop_
_entity.id
_entity.type
_entity.pdbx_description
1 polymer ?
#
loop_
_entity_poly.entity_id
_entity_poly.type
_entity_poly.pdbx_seq_one_letter_code
_entity_poly.pdbx_strand_id
1 'polypeptide(L)' 'FHNFHHAMSTTHYASKMAKAANLSALLSYPELFALVIGALCHDLDHRGYNNAFEIMTRSELA' A
#
# COMPACT_ATOMS: atom_id res chain seq x y z
N PHE A 1 6.41 12.18 -2.92
CA PHE A 1 5.17 11.54 -3.40
C PHE A 1 4.66 10.54 -2.37
N HIS A 2 5.47 9.54 -1.98
CA HIS A 2 5.15 8.60 -0.88
C HIS A 2 5.05 9.35 0.46
N ASN A 3 3.84 9.72 0.83
CA ASN A 3 3.48 10.42 2.06
C ASN A 3 2.10 9.93 2.52
N PHE A 4 1.60 10.46 3.64
CA PHE A 4 0.30 10.02 4.18
C PHE A 4 -0.87 10.25 3.22
N HIS A 5 -0.84 11.33 2.42
CA HIS A 5 -1.87 11.57 1.41
C HIS A 5 -1.88 10.49 0.31
N HIS A 6 -0.71 10.05 -0.14
CA HIS A 6 -0.57 8.92 -1.06
C HIS A 6 -1.14 7.62 -0.45
N ALA A 7 -0.77 7.30 0.79
CA ALA A 7 -1.32 6.14 1.50
C ALA A 7 -2.85 6.17 1.59
N MET A 8 -3.44 7.32 1.93
CA MET A 8 -4.90 7.50 1.98
C MET A 8 -5.55 7.38 0.60
N SER A 9 -4.92 7.93 -0.43
CA SER A 9 -5.41 7.82 -1.82
C SER A 9 -5.43 6.37 -2.30
N THR A 10 -4.35 5.61 -2.06
CA THR A 10 -4.26 4.18 -2.38
C THR A 10 -5.30 3.37 -1.60
N THR A 11 -5.46 3.63 -0.31
CA THR A 11 -6.47 2.95 0.55
C THR A 11 -7.90 3.22 0.07
N HIS A 12 -8.20 4.48 -0.27
CA HIS A 12 -9.50 4.87 -0.83
C HIS A 12 -9.77 4.11 -2.13
N TYR A 13 -8.80 4.10 -3.05
CA TYR A 13 -8.96 3.47 -4.34
C TYR A 13 -9.10 1.96 -4.24
N ALA A 14 -8.29 1.29 -3.41
CA ALA A 14 -8.41 -0.13 -3.11
C ALA A 14 -9.80 -0.48 -2.56
N SER A 15 -10.32 0.32 -1.62
CA SER A 15 -11.67 0.15 -1.08
C SER A 15 -12.77 0.33 -2.14
N LYS A 16 -12.60 1.28 -3.06
CA LYS A 16 -13.53 1.50 -4.18
C LYS A 16 -13.50 0.36 -5.17
N MET A 17 -12.32 -0.16 -5.51
CA MET A 17 -12.18 -1.32 -6.38
C MET A 17 -12.80 -2.57 -5.75
N ALA A 18 -12.55 -2.80 -4.45
CA ALA A 18 -13.11 -3.94 -3.74
C ALA A 18 -14.65 -3.96 -3.81
N LYS A 19 -15.29 -2.79 -3.70
CA LYS A 19 -16.74 -2.64 -3.87
C LYS A 19 -17.17 -2.84 -5.32
N ALA A 20 -16.49 -2.19 -6.27
CA ALA A 20 -16.85 -2.26 -7.69
C ALA A 20 -16.74 -3.70 -8.25
N ALA A 21 -15.75 -4.47 -7.80
CA ALA A 21 -15.54 -5.86 -8.18
C ALA A 21 -16.33 -6.86 -7.31
N ASN A 22 -17.14 -6.38 -6.35
CA ASN A 22 -17.88 -7.21 -5.40
C ASN A 22 -16.99 -8.27 -4.72
N LEU A 23 -15.79 -7.86 -4.26
CA LEU A 23 -14.83 -8.80 -3.70
C LEU A 23 -15.32 -9.50 -2.43
N SER A 24 -16.35 -8.98 -1.75
CA SER A 24 -17.03 -9.68 -0.66
C SER A 24 -17.73 -10.98 -1.07
N ALA A 25 -17.97 -11.21 -2.36
CA ALA A 25 -18.45 -12.49 -2.85
C ALA A 25 -17.32 -13.52 -3.10
N LEU A 26 -16.05 -13.08 -3.09
CA LEU A 26 -14.88 -13.89 -3.43
C LEU A 26 -13.90 -14.04 -2.27
N LEU A 27 -13.83 -13.05 -1.38
CA LEU A 27 -12.89 -12.95 -0.28
C LEU A 27 -13.65 -12.97 1.05
N SER A 28 -13.06 -13.65 2.02
CA SER A 28 -13.49 -13.61 3.41
C SER A 28 -13.27 -12.23 4.04
N TYR A 29 -13.92 -11.98 5.18
CA TYR A 29 -13.74 -10.73 5.91
C TYR A 29 -12.28 -10.45 6.30
N PRO A 30 -11.48 -11.41 6.82
CA PRO A 30 -10.06 -11.18 7.10
C PRO A 30 -9.25 -10.79 5.86
N GLU A 31 -9.53 -11.38 4.68
CA GLU A 31 -8.83 -11.05 3.43
C GLU A 31 -9.17 -9.63 2.94
N LEU A 32 -10.44 -9.23 3.03
CA LEU A 32 -10.85 -7.85 2.74
C LEU A 32 -10.22 -6.85 3.71
N PHE A 33 -10.14 -7.20 4.99
CA PHE A 33 -9.49 -6.37 6.00
C PHE A 33 -7.99 -6.24 5.70
N ALA A 34 -7.32 -7.35 5.39
CA ALA A 34 -5.92 -7.36 5.00
C ALA A 34 -5.65 -6.54 3.73
N LEU A 35 -6.56 -6.57 2.75
CA LEU A 35 -6.46 -5.73 1.54
C LEU A 35 -6.45 -4.24 1.88
N VAL A 36 -7.36 -3.78 2.74
CA VAL A 36 -7.48 -2.37 3.11
C VAL A 36 -6.30 -1.92 3.97
N ILE A 37 -5.91 -2.73 4.97
CA ILE A 37 -4.76 -2.43 5.83
C ILE A 37 -3.46 -2.48 5.04
N GLY A 38 -3.29 -3.45 4.15
CA GLY A 38 -2.13 -3.54 3.26
C GLY A 38 -2.00 -2.30 2.38
N ALA A 39 -3.10 -1.82 1.79
CA ALA A 39 -3.12 -0.58 1.01
C ALA A 39 -2.71 0.65 1.83
N LEU A 40 -3.10 0.71 3.11
CA LEU A 40 -2.72 1.80 4.00
C LEU A 40 -1.23 1.75 4.39
N CYS A 41 -0.71 0.54 4.63
CA CYS A 41 0.62 0.34 5.17
C CYS A 41 1.73 0.18 4.11
N HIS A 42 1.40 0.09 2.82
CA HIS A 42 2.34 -0.36 1.78
C HIS A 42 3.63 0.48 1.65
N ASP A 43 3.59 1.77 2.02
CA ASP A 43 4.71 2.71 1.92
C ASP A 43 5.12 3.29 3.29
N LEU A 44 4.85 2.58 4.39
CA LEU A 44 5.31 3.02 5.71
C LEU A 44 6.83 3.19 5.73
N ASP A 45 7.29 4.26 6.39
CA ASP A 45 8.71 4.65 6.49
C ASP A 45 9.44 4.88 5.14
N HIS A 46 8.70 5.11 4.05
CA HIS A 46 9.32 5.42 2.76
C HIS A 46 10.12 6.75 2.83
N ARG A 47 11.45 6.69 2.68
CA ARG A 47 12.38 7.83 2.87
C ARG A 47 12.47 8.83 1.72
N GLY A 48 11.84 8.51 0.59
CA GLY A 48 11.77 9.36 -0.60
C GLY A 48 12.76 8.97 -1.70
N TYR A 49 13.55 7.92 -1.47
CA TYR A 49 14.42 7.29 -2.45
C TYR A 49 13.86 5.93 -2.87
N ASN A 50 14.20 5.51 -4.10
CA ASN A 50 13.83 4.19 -4.57
C ASN A 50 14.94 3.17 -4.25
N ASN A 51 14.62 1.88 -4.43
CA ASN A 51 15.55 0.79 -4.12
C ASN A 51 16.88 0.91 -4.87
N ALA A 52 16.88 1.41 -6.11
CA ALA A 52 18.11 1.60 -6.88
C ALA A 52 19.05 2.59 -6.19
N PHE A 53 18.53 3.70 -5.65
CA PHE A 53 19.32 4.66 -4.89
C PHE A 53 19.87 4.04 -3.60
N GLU A 54 19.05 3.33 -2.83
CA GLU A 54 19.47 2.67 -1.59
C GLU A 54 20.64 1.69 -1.85
N ILE A 55 20.52 0.85 -2.89
CA ILE A 55 21.58 -0.10 -3.31
C ILE A 55 22.85 0.63 -3.76
N MET A 56 22.73 1.65 -4.61
CA MET A 56 23.89 2.39 -5.14
C MET A 56 24.64 3.15 -4.04
N THR A 57 23.92 3.66 -3.04
CA THR A 57 24.50 4.40 -1.91
C THR A 57 24.93 3.51 -0.76
N ARG A 58 24.62 2.19 -0.82
CA ARG A 58 24.87 1.21 0.24
C ARG A 58 24.29 1.68 1.58
N SER A 59 23.04 2.11 1.53
CA SER A 59 22.33 2.50 2.74
C SER A 59 22.10 1.30 3.67
N GLU A 60 21.70 1.58 4.90
CA GLU A 60 21.33 0.55 5.89
C GLU A 60 20.12 -0.29 5.47
N LEU A 61 19.29 0.21 4.55
CA LEU A 61 18.07 -0.47 4.10
C LEU A 61 18.30 -1.44 2.93
N ALA A 62 19.47 -1.41 2.29
CA ALA A 62 19.76 -2.10 1.03
C ALA A 62 20.31 -3.52 1.18
#